data_AF-A0A926FCP1-F1
#
_entry.id   AF-A0A926FCP1-F1
#
_cell.length_a   1.000
_cell.length_b   1.000
_cell.length_c   1.000
_cell.angle_alpha   90.00
_cell.angle_beta   90.00
_cell.angle_gamma   90.00
#
_symmetry.space_group_name_H-M   'P 1'
#
loop_
_entity.id
_entity.type
_entity.pdbx_description
1 polymer ?
#
loop_
_entity_poly.entity_id
_entity_poly.type
_entity_poly.pdbx_seq_one_letter_code
_entity_poly.pdbx_strand_id
1 'polypeptide(L)'
;MAVTNEEVELEEGFITFTSLPADLLVKVGKFKAQIGKVNLMHLHILPWVDVPLPNENLIGGEEGWNDAGVSVARLFPLPGDTFSELTLQVFRGKSEGLFEAPSRNDLAYLGHYRAYRDFGDDHNVELGATWGRGSNGATEDGRTTLENIHLVYRWKPLTGRPYRQFILRSELTRSRREQPEGRQSARGFFVGADYRLSRRWWAGGRYEFADRANDASARDRGEALTLTFWPSEFSQLRAEGRRRRYAGGVTANELLVQLQFSIGAHGAHTF
;
A
#
# COMPACT_ATOMS: atom_id res chain seq x y z
N MET A 1 -14.55 -3.14 -8.39
CA MET A 1 -15.51 -4.25 -8.44
C MET A 1 -14.68 -5.44 -8.85
N ALA A 2 -14.36 -6.29 -7.89
CA ALA A 2 -13.72 -7.56 -8.16
C ALA A 2 -14.80 -8.56 -8.56
N VAL A 3 -14.49 -9.39 -9.56
CA VAL A 3 -15.33 -10.51 -9.96
C VAL A 3 -14.47 -11.75 -9.82
N THR A 4 -14.79 -12.59 -8.84
CA THR A 4 -14.27 -13.96 -8.77
C THR A 4 -15.32 -14.92 -9.34
N ASN A 5 -14.97 -16.19 -9.52
CA ASN A 5 -15.88 -17.18 -10.13
C ASN A 5 -17.18 -17.40 -9.35
N GLU A 6 -17.31 -16.88 -8.12
CA GLU A 6 -18.44 -17.19 -7.24
C GLU A 6 -19.14 -15.95 -6.64
N GLU A 7 -18.48 -14.79 -6.52
CA GLU A 7 -19.11 -13.59 -5.93
C GLU A 7 -18.69 -12.27 -6.61
N VAL A 8 -19.63 -11.32 -6.57
CA VAL A 8 -19.39 -9.92 -6.90
C VAL A 8 -19.27 -9.16 -5.59
N GLU A 9 -18.05 -8.72 -5.27
CA GLU A 9 -17.82 -7.91 -4.08
C GLU A 9 -17.54 -6.44 -4.43
N LEU A 10 -18.13 -5.55 -3.64
CA LEU A 10 -17.80 -4.13 -3.67
C LEU A 10 -16.43 -3.93 -2.99
N GLU A 11 -15.37 -3.82 -3.79
CA GLU A 11 -14.03 -3.47 -3.31
C GLU A 11 -14.02 -2.07 -2.67
N GLU A 12 -14.51 -1.05 -3.38
CA GLU A 12 -14.57 0.34 -2.90
C GLU A 12 -15.85 1.03 -3.40
N GLY A 13 -16.40 1.89 -2.56
CA GLY A 13 -17.56 2.73 -2.88
C GLY A 13 -17.71 3.84 -1.84
N PHE A 14 -17.43 5.07 -2.24
CA PHE A 14 -17.41 6.22 -1.34
C PHE A 14 -17.79 7.53 -2.04
N ILE A 15 -18.18 8.51 -1.24
CA ILE A 15 -18.42 9.89 -1.66
C ILE A 15 -17.33 10.77 -1.05
N THR A 16 -16.78 11.68 -1.85
CA THR A 16 -15.78 12.66 -1.39
C THR A 16 -16.36 14.07 -1.46
N PHE A 17 -16.30 14.78 -0.34
CA PHE A 17 -16.63 16.20 -0.22
C PHE A 17 -15.33 17.00 -0.25
N THR A 18 -15.12 17.79 -1.30
CA THR A 18 -13.85 18.49 -1.56
C THR A 18 -13.85 19.97 -1.19
N SER A 19 -15.02 20.54 -0.89
CA SER A 19 -15.22 21.99 -0.73
C SER A 19 -15.88 22.31 0.61
N LEU A 20 -15.43 21.65 1.69
CA LEU A 20 -15.91 21.94 3.04
C LEU A 20 -15.13 23.10 3.66
N PRO A 21 -15.70 23.80 4.66
CA PRO A 21 -14.99 24.86 5.39
C PRO A 21 -13.62 24.39 5.93
N ALA A 22 -12.67 25.31 5.99
CA ALA A 22 -11.29 25.08 6.45
C ALA A 22 -10.45 24.13 5.57
N ASP A 23 -10.77 24.05 4.27
CA ASP A 23 -10.06 23.24 3.27
C ASP A 23 -10.02 21.75 3.63
N LEU A 24 -11.11 21.27 4.21
CA LEU A 24 -11.26 19.88 4.61
C LEU A 24 -11.73 19.02 3.43
N LEU A 25 -11.06 17.89 3.26
CA LEU A 25 -11.46 16.81 2.36
C LEU A 25 -12.08 15.70 3.22
N VAL A 26 -13.36 15.41 3.00
CA VAL A 26 -14.06 14.36 3.75
C VAL A 26 -14.48 13.25 2.81
N LYS A 27 -14.14 12.01 3.13
CA LYS A 27 -14.57 10.81 2.41
C LYS A 27 -15.43 9.94 3.32
N VAL A 28 -16.55 9.44 2.80
CA VAL A 28 -17.47 8.54 3.52
C VAL A 28 -17.84 7.36 2.62
N GLY A 29 -17.66 6.14 3.11
CA GLY A 29 -17.96 4.90 2.37
C GLY A 29 -17.00 3.77 2.68
N LYS A 30 -16.91 2.76 1.81
CA LYS A 30 -15.91 1.67 1.88
C LYS A 30 -14.70 2.02 1.02
N PHE A 31 -13.51 2.04 1.62
CA PHE A 31 -12.26 2.40 0.94
C PHE A 31 -11.02 1.82 1.63
N LYS A 32 -9.91 1.70 0.89
CA LYS A 32 -8.60 1.34 1.43
C LYS A 32 -8.06 2.43 2.37
N ALA A 33 -7.63 2.02 3.56
CA ALA A 33 -7.11 2.89 4.60
C ALA A 33 -5.76 3.52 4.21
N GLN A 34 -5.46 4.73 4.69
CA GLN A 34 -4.19 5.44 4.39
C GLN A 34 -3.02 4.92 5.24
N ILE A 35 -2.69 3.65 5.09
CA ILE A 35 -1.48 3.03 5.65
C ILE A 35 -0.46 2.76 4.56
N GLY A 36 0.67 3.48 4.61
CA GLY A 36 1.67 3.44 3.55
C GLY A 36 1.11 3.89 2.20
N LYS A 37 1.84 3.56 1.14
CA LYS A 37 1.44 3.82 -0.25
C LYS A 37 0.89 2.59 -0.94
N VAL A 38 1.43 1.42 -0.63
CA VAL A 38 1.04 0.18 -1.31
C VAL A 38 -0.39 -0.22 -0.95
N ASN A 39 -0.86 0.00 0.28
CA ASN A 39 -2.23 -0.36 0.67
C ASN A 39 -3.31 0.33 -0.17
N LEU A 40 -3.01 1.52 -0.69
CA LEU A 40 -3.91 2.32 -1.53
C LEU A 40 -3.90 1.88 -3.01
N MET A 41 -3.04 0.94 -3.37
CA MET A 41 -2.88 0.48 -4.74
C MET A 41 -3.61 -0.84 -4.96
N HIS A 42 -4.46 -0.86 -5.98
CA HIS A 42 -5.00 -2.11 -6.50
C HIS A 42 -3.91 -2.90 -7.22
N LEU A 43 -4.00 -4.24 -7.22
CA LEU A 43 -2.96 -5.12 -7.77
C LEU A 43 -2.51 -4.73 -9.19
N HIS A 44 -3.46 -4.34 -10.05
CA HIS A 44 -3.16 -4.02 -11.45
C HIS A 44 -2.25 -2.79 -11.60
N ILE A 45 -2.27 -1.82 -10.67
CA ILE A 45 -1.38 -0.66 -10.75
C ILE A 45 -0.04 -0.86 -10.05
N LEU A 46 0.13 -1.95 -9.29
CA LEU A 46 1.42 -2.26 -8.66
C LEU A 46 2.47 -2.51 -9.74
N PRO A 47 3.75 -2.14 -9.50
CA PRO A 47 4.86 -2.49 -10.39
C PRO A 47 5.31 -3.97 -10.27
N TRP A 48 4.71 -4.71 -9.33
CA TRP A 48 4.95 -6.13 -9.07
C TRP A 48 3.66 -6.93 -9.24
N VAL A 49 3.77 -8.25 -9.45
CA VAL A 49 2.59 -9.11 -9.68
C VAL A 49 1.71 -9.19 -8.44
N ASP A 50 2.28 -9.07 -7.24
CA ASP A 50 1.59 -9.09 -5.96
C ASP A 50 2.07 -8.02 -4.97
N VAL A 51 1.36 -7.91 -3.84
CA VAL A 51 1.76 -7.04 -2.74
C VAL A 51 3.06 -7.51 -2.08
N PRO A 52 3.86 -6.61 -1.48
CA PRO A 52 5.06 -6.98 -0.73
C PRO A 52 4.74 -7.79 0.53
N LEU A 53 5.71 -8.59 1.01
CA LEU A 53 5.54 -9.40 2.22
C LEU A 53 5.03 -8.65 3.46
N PRO A 54 5.44 -7.39 3.75
CA PRO A 54 4.87 -6.65 4.89
C PRO A 54 3.37 -6.38 4.75
N ASN A 55 2.86 -6.16 3.54
CA ASN A 55 1.43 -6.00 3.29
C ASN A 55 0.72 -7.34 3.51
N GLU A 56 1.26 -8.39 2.87
CA GLU A 56 0.73 -9.75 2.96
C GLU A 56 0.62 -10.21 4.42
N ASN A 57 1.72 -10.12 5.16
CA ASN A 57 1.84 -10.72 6.49
C ASN A 57 1.27 -9.85 7.62
N LEU A 58 1.18 -8.52 7.45
CA LEU A 58 0.92 -7.58 8.55
C LEU A 58 -0.27 -6.65 8.36
N ILE A 59 -0.73 -6.41 7.12
CA ILE A 59 -1.76 -5.40 6.81
C ILE A 59 -3.03 -6.04 6.23
N GLY A 60 -3.21 -7.36 6.37
CA GLY A 60 -4.43 -8.04 5.90
C GLY A 60 -4.34 -8.55 4.46
N GLY A 61 -3.14 -8.91 3.99
CA GLY A 61 -3.02 -9.58 2.70
C GLY A 61 -3.05 -8.64 1.49
N GLU A 62 -3.48 -9.21 0.37
CA GLU A 62 -3.73 -8.54 -0.91
C GLU A 62 -4.77 -7.42 -0.83
N GLU A 63 -5.86 -7.66 -0.10
CA GLU A 63 -6.92 -6.67 0.13
C GLU A 63 -6.44 -5.51 1.03
N GLY A 64 -5.49 -5.81 1.92
CA GLY A 64 -4.95 -4.85 2.86
C GLY A 64 -5.99 -4.37 3.87
N TRP A 65 -5.76 -3.21 4.47
CA TRP A 65 -6.77 -2.59 5.33
C TRP A 65 -7.80 -1.86 4.45
N ASN A 66 -8.95 -2.51 4.25
CA ASN A 66 -10.09 -1.99 3.51
C ASN A 66 -11.38 -2.14 4.33
N ASP A 67 -12.06 -1.04 4.64
CA ASP A 67 -13.26 -1.06 5.47
C ASP A 67 -14.17 0.15 5.19
N ALA A 68 -15.42 0.06 5.64
CA ALA A 68 -16.35 1.18 5.68
C ALA A 68 -15.99 2.16 6.81
N GLY A 69 -15.89 3.44 6.47
CA GLY A 69 -15.48 4.47 7.41
C GLY A 69 -15.69 5.90 6.93
N VAL A 70 -15.11 6.81 7.71
CA VAL A 70 -15.02 8.23 7.43
C VAL A 70 -13.54 8.62 7.47
N SER A 71 -13.10 9.38 6.48
CA SER A 71 -11.75 9.96 6.43
C SER A 71 -11.87 11.47 6.34
N VAL A 72 -11.10 12.17 7.14
CA VAL A 72 -10.96 13.63 7.10
C VAL A 72 -9.51 13.95 6.85
N ALA A 73 -9.23 14.69 5.78
CA ALA A 73 -7.89 15.13 5.44
C ALA A 73 -7.83 16.65 5.35
N ARG A 74 -6.65 17.20 5.67
CA ARG A 74 -6.36 18.63 5.53
C ARG A 74 -4.94 18.81 5.03
N LEU A 75 -4.79 19.72 4.06
CA LEU A 75 -3.49 20.15 3.55
C LEU A 75 -2.93 21.29 4.41
N PHE A 76 -1.63 21.23 4.68
CA PHE A 76 -0.89 22.26 5.37
C PHE A 76 0.30 22.69 4.50
N PRO A 77 0.36 23.96 4.09
CA PRO A 77 1.53 24.47 3.40
C PRO A 77 2.70 24.53 4.37
N LEU A 78 3.84 24.00 3.96
CA LEU A 78 5.12 24.13 4.67
C LEU A 78 6.06 25.05 3.88
N PRO A 79 7.07 25.66 4.52
CA PRO A 79 8.04 26.50 3.81
C PRO A 79 8.79 25.75 2.70
N GLY A 80 9.10 26.44 1.59
CA GLY A 80 10.00 25.95 0.54
C GLY A 80 9.44 24.81 -0.30
N ASP A 81 8.41 25.09 -1.10
CA ASP A 81 7.75 24.17 -2.05
C ASP A 81 7.42 22.79 -1.46
N THR A 82 7.08 22.78 -0.17
CA THR A 82 6.78 21.59 0.59
C THR A 82 5.30 21.56 0.90
N PHE A 83 4.66 20.47 0.49
CA PHE A 83 3.25 20.20 0.78
C PHE A 83 3.17 19.16 1.88
N SER A 84 2.23 19.30 2.81
CA SER A 84 1.96 18.25 3.78
C SER A 84 0.46 18.05 3.98
N GLU A 85 0.09 16.86 4.42
CA GLU A 85 -1.30 16.45 4.62
C GLU A 85 -1.41 15.64 5.91
N LEU A 86 -2.40 15.97 6.74
CA LEU A 86 -2.84 15.12 7.85
C LEU A 86 -4.17 14.49 7.47
N THR A 87 -4.25 13.17 7.61
CA THR A 87 -5.45 12.38 7.39
C THR A 87 -5.79 11.63 8.67
N LEU A 88 -7.04 11.77 9.13
CA LEU A 88 -7.61 11.02 10.25
C LEU A 88 -8.76 10.17 9.73
N GLN A 89 -8.77 8.88 10.07
CA GLN A 89 -9.78 7.95 9.61
C GLN A 89 -10.36 7.14 10.77
N VAL A 90 -11.66 6.86 10.66
CA VAL A 90 -12.39 5.99 11.57
C VAL A 90 -13.15 4.98 10.74
N PHE A 91 -12.98 3.71 11.08
CA PHE A 91 -13.54 2.57 10.38
C PHE A 91 -14.37 1.71 11.32
N ARG A 92 -15.24 0.86 10.75
CA ARG A 92 -16.07 -0.10 11.52
C ARG A 92 -15.25 -1.16 12.25
N GLY A 93 -13.98 -1.36 11.90
CA GLY A 93 -13.12 -2.38 12.48
C GLY A 93 -13.38 -3.78 11.92
N LYS A 94 -13.85 -3.89 10.66
CA LYS A 94 -14.06 -5.17 9.97
C LYS A 94 -13.17 -5.24 8.74
N SER A 95 -11.97 -5.75 8.91
CA SER A 95 -10.97 -5.88 7.85
C SER A 95 -10.36 -7.28 7.91
N GLU A 96 -10.46 -8.01 6.81
CA GLU A 96 -10.00 -9.40 6.72
C GLU A 96 -8.52 -9.54 7.13
N GLY A 97 -8.22 -10.57 7.91
CA GLY A 97 -6.87 -10.86 8.40
C GLY A 97 -6.29 -9.84 9.40
N LEU A 98 -7.01 -8.75 9.71
CA LEU A 98 -6.45 -7.63 10.46
C LEU A 98 -7.30 -7.21 11.67
N PHE A 99 -8.54 -6.79 11.44
CA PHE A 99 -9.45 -6.25 12.46
C PHE A 99 -10.79 -6.97 12.45
N GLU A 100 -11.28 -7.28 13.65
CA GLU A 100 -12.57 -7.93 13.85
C GLU A 100 -13.27 -7.30 15.06
N ALA A 101 -14.11 -6.31 14.78
CA ALA A 101 -14.89 -5.61 15.78
C ALA A 101 -16.03 -6.50 16.33
N PRO A 102 -16.02 -6.84 17.63
CA PRO A 102 -17.06 -7.67 18.26
C PRO A 102 -18.41 -6.93 18.37
N SER A 103 -18.40 -5.60 18.40
CA SER A 103 -19.60 -4.77 18.48
C SER A 103 -19.52 -3.56 17.56
N ARG A 104 -20.67 -2.92 17.29
CA ARG A 104 -20.74 -1.72 16.43
C ARG A 104 -20.00 -0.51 16.98
N ASN A 105 -19.67 -0.50 18.27
CA ASN A 105 -18.99 0.60 18.94
C ASN A 105 -17.46 0.38 19.01
N ASP A 106 -16.97 -0.79 18.58
CA ASP A 106 -15.54 -1.08 18.56
C ASP A 106 -14.96 -0.68 17.20
N LEU A 107 -14.53 0.58 17.11
CA LEU A 107 -14.07 1.19 15.88
C LEU A 107 -12.55 1.04 15.72
N ALA A 108 -12.09 1.00 14.48
CA ALA A 108 -10.68 1.09 14.16
C ALA A 108 -10.32 2.53 13.75
N TYR A 109 -9.19 3.02 14.24
CA TYR A 109 -8.74 4.41 14.05
C TYR A 109 -7.41 4.42 13.32
N LEU A 110 -7.22 5.43 12.46
CA LEU A 110 -5.97 5.64 11.75
C LEU A 110 -5.64 7.14 11.71
N GLY A 111 -4.37 7.46 11.97
CA GLY A 111 -3.78 8.76 11.71
C GLY A 111 -2.64 8.60 10.71
N HIS A 112 -2.64 9.41 9.66
CA HIS A 112 -1.60 9.43 8.65
C HIS A 112 -1.13 10.86 8.43
N TYR A 113 0.18 11.06 8.41
CA TYR A 113 0.79 12.33 8.03
C TYR A 113 1.79 12.10 6.91
N ARG A 114 1.73 12.91 5.86
CA ARG A 114 2.71 12.90 4.77
C ARG A 114 3.21 14.29 4.45
N ALA A 115 4.45 14.34 3.99
CA ALA A 115 5.08 15.53 3.41
C ALA A 115 5.70 15.17 2.07
N TYR A 116 5.56 16.08 1.11
CA TYR A 116 6.02 15.98 -0.26
C TYR A 116 6.84 17.22 -0.58
N ARG A 117 7.95 17.04 -1.30
CA ARG A 117 8.76 18.15 -1.78
C ARG A 117 9.39 17.84 -3.12
N ASP A 118 9.39 18.85 -3.99
CA ASP A 118 10.15 18.86 -5.22
C ASP A 118 11.53 19.52 -5.02
N PHE A 119 12.55 18.95 -5.65
CA PHE A 119 13.92 19.45 -5.62
C PHE A 119 14.40 19.65 -7.06
N GLY A 120 14.63 20.91 -7.43
CA GLY A 120 14.85 21.25 -8.84
C GLY A 120 13.65 20.86 -9.69
N ASP A 121 13.90 20.61 -10.98
CA ASP A 121 12.81 20.40 -11.94
C ASP A 121 12.49 18.92 -12.18
N ASP A 122 13.28 17.99 -11.64
CA ASP A 122 13.22 16.57 -12.01
C ASP A 122 13.24 15.58 -10.83
N HIS A 123 13.33 16.05 -9.58
CA HIS A 123 13.31 15.20 -8.40
C HIS A 123 12.13 15.48 -7.48
N ASN A 124 11.57 14.40 -6.95
CA ASN A 124 10.49 14.45 -5.99
C ASN A 124 10.72 13.44 -4.86
N VAL A 125 10.46 13.87 -3.61
CA VAL A 125 10.43 12.99 -2.44
C VAL A 125 9.10 13.13 -1.72
N GLU A 126 8.55 12.00 -1.30
CA GLU A 126 7.45 11.92 -0.36
C GLU A 126 7.86 11.07 0.84
N LEU A 127 7.60 11.55 2.04
CA LEU A 127 7.75 10.83 3.29
C LEU A 127 6.40 10.80 4.01
N GLY A 128 6.04 9.66 4.58
CA GLY A 128 4.83 9.54 5.37
C GLY A 128 4.98 8.62 6.56
N ALA A 129 4.12 8.83 7.55
CA ALA A 129 4.00 8.00 8.73
C ALA A 129 2.52 7.73 9.02
N THR A 130 2.20 6.50 9.38
CA THR A 130 0.86 6.07 9.77
C THR A 130 0.91 5.39 11.13
N TRP A 131 -0.09 5.69 11.96
CA TRP A 131 -0.44 4.92 13.14
C TRP A 131 -1.89 4.46 13.00
N GLY A 132 -2.17 3.21 13.34
CA GLY A 132 -3.53 2.69 13.35
C GLY A 132 -3.78 1.68 14.46
N ARG A 133 -5.02 1.58 14.93
CA ARG A 133 -5.40 0.66 16.00
C ARG A 133 -6.85 0.23 15.88
N GLY A 134 -7.13 -1.03 16.18
CA GLY A 134 -8.48 -1.58 16.24
C GLY A 134 -8.49 -2.93 16.95
N SER A 135 -9.69 -3.43 17.26
CA SER A 135 -9.89 -4.77 17.81
C SER A 135 -9.60 -5.85 16.76
N ASN A 136 -9.01 -6.96 17.20
CA ASN A 136 -8.43 -7.96 16.32
C ASN A 136 -9.11 -9.34 16.39
N GLY A 137 -10.12 -9.49 17.24
CA GLY A 137 -10.89 -10.72 17.43
C GLY A 137 -10.14 -11.89 18.07
N ALA A 138 -8.85 -11.77 18.39
CA ALA A 138 -8.05 -12.87 18.93
C ALA A 138 -8.39 -13.18 20.41
N THR A 139 -8.80 -12.17 21.16
CA THR A 139 -9.37 -12.26 22.52
C THR A 139 -10.49 -11.23 22.67
N GLU A 140 -11.27 -11.30 23.74
CA GLU A 140 -12.38 -10.35 24.02
C GLU A 140 -11.92 -8.88 23.95
N ASP A 141 -10.73 -8.58 24.48
CA ASP A 141 -10.13 -7.23 24.49
C ASP A 141 -8.93 -7.08 23.54
N GLY A 142 -8.68 -8.06 22.67
CA GLY A 142 -7.47 -8.14 21.85
C GLY A 142 -7.40 -7.02 20.81
N ARG A 143 -6.30 -6.25 20.81
CA ARG A 143 -6.09 -5.18 19.83
C ARG A 143 -4.86 -5.39 18.96
N THR A 144 -4.95 -4.91 17.73
CA THR A 144 -3.81 -4.73 16.83
C THR A 144 -3.46 -3.25 16.74
N THR A 145 -2.19 -2.93 16.89
CA THR A 145 -1.64 -1.58 16.59
C THR A 145 -0.65 -1.68 15.44
N LEU A 146 -0.84 -0.85 14.42
CA LEU A 146 0.01 -0.74 13.25
C LEU A 146 0.78 0.58 13.28
N GLU A 147 2.05 0.52 12.98
CA GLU A 147 2.94 1.66 12.80
C GLU A 147 3.61 1.50 11.43
N ASN A 148 3.53 2.49 10.54
CA ASN A 148 4.14 2.43 9.22
C ASN A 148 4.89 3.73 8.93
N ILE A 149 6.04 3.63 8.27
CA ILE A 149 6.77 4.76 7.69
C ILE A 149 7.05 4.42 6.24
N HIS A 150 6.80 5.36 5.33
CA HIS A 150 7.05 5.18 3.91
C HIS A 150 7.92 6.30 3.33
N LEU A 151 8.67 5.94 2.29
CA LEU A 151 9.45 6.82 1.43
C LEU A 151 9.13 6.51 -0.02
N VAL A 152 8.80 7.54 -0.80
CA VAL A 152 8.75 7.47 -2.25
C VAL A 152 9.67 8.54 -2.81
N TYR A 153 10.62 8.13 -3.64
CA TYR A 153 11.47 9.03 -4.40
C TYR A 153 11.26 8.82 -5.89
N ARG A 154 11.14 9.91 -6.64
CA ARG A 154 10.96 9.92 -8.09
C ARG A 154 11.98 10.83 -8.72
N TRP A 155 12.59 10.35 -9.80
CA TRP A 155 13.43 11.15 -10.68
C TRP A 155 12.93 11.04 -12.12
N LYS A 156 12.66 12.17 -12.76
CA LYS A 156 12.16 12.27 -14.13
C LYS A 156 12.73 13.51 -14.85
N PRO A 157 13.83 13.36 -15.62
CA PRO A 157 14.44 14.48 -16.33
C PRO A 157 13.50 15.10 -17.36
N LEU A 158 13.38 16.43 -17.34
CA LEU A 158 12.51 17.19 -18.24
C LEU A 158 13.13 17.43 -19.63
N THR A 159 14.46 17.43 -19.75
CA THR A 159 15.18 17.72 -21.00
C THR A 159 16.19 16.62 -21.36
N GLY A 160 16.39 16.41 -22.66
CA GLY A 160 17.43 15.52 -23.21
C GLY A 160 17.16 14.00 -23.16
N ARG A 161 16.41 13.50 -22.17
CA ARG A 161 16.16 12.04 -22.00
C ARG A 161 14.74 11.71 -21.50
N PRO A 162 13.68 11.98 -22.29
CA PRO A 162 12.27 11.90 -21.85
C PRO A 162 11.78 10.49 -21.45
N TYR A 163 12.58 9.46 -21.73
CA TYR A 163 12.25 8.06 -21.45
C TYR A 163 12.99 7.48 -20.25
N ARG A 164 13.79 8.29 -19.53
CA ARG A 164 14.39 7.88 -18.27
C ARG A 164 13.50 8.32 -17.13
N GLN A 165 13.21 7.40 -16.23
CA GLN A 165 12.48 7.68 -15.01
C GLN A 165 12.92 6.64 -13.99
N PHE A 166 13.15 7.08 -12.77
CA PHE A 166 13.46 6.21 -11.64
C PHE A 166 12.42 6.43 -10.55
N ILE A 167 11.93 5.35 -9.97
CA ILE A 167 11.04 5.40 -8.82
C ILE A 167 11.59 4.43 -7.77
N LEU A 168 11.88 4.95 -6.58
CA LEU A 168 12.21 4.16 -5.40
C LEU A 168 11.03 4.24 -4.43
N ARG A 169 10.60 3.09 -3.92
CA ARG A 169 9.58 2.98 -2.86
C ARG A 169 10.10 2.10 -1.75
N SER A 170 9.90 2.52 -0.51
CA SER A 170 10.20 1.71 0.66
C SER A 170 9.18 1.96 1.75
N GLU A 171 8.78 0.90 2.43
CA GLU A 171 7.90 0.98 3.59
C GLU A 171 8.46 0.09 4.70
N LEU A 172 8.37 0.57 5.93
CA LEU A 172 8.63 -0.17 7.15
C LEU A 172 7.35 -0.21 7.95
N THR A 173 6.87 -1.41 8.26
CA THR A 173 5.66 -1.66 9.03
C THR A 173 6.01 -2.42 10.31
N ARG A 174 5.38 -2.04 11.41
CA ARG A 174 5.36 -2.80 12.67
C ARG A 174 3.92 -3.07 13.06
N SER A 175 3.64 -4.33 13.39
CA SER A 175 2.35 -4.78 13.90
C SER A 175 2.53 -5.33 15.31
N ARG A 176 1.74 -4.80 16.26
CA ARG A 176 1.66 -5.31 17.63
C ARG A 176 0.27 -5.89 17.82
N ARG A 177 0.18 -7.21 17.85
CA ARG A 177 -1.07 -7.97 17.94
C ARG A 177 -1.17 -8.63 19.31
N GLU A 178 -2.16 -8.24 20.09
CA GLU A 178 -2.50 -8.89 21.37
C GLU A 178 -3.24 -10.20 21.08
N GLN A 179 -2.81 -11.29 21.70
CA GLN A 179 -3.28 -12.66 21.46
C GLN A 179 -3.28 -13.45 22.78
N PRO A 180 -3.97 -14.62 22.85
CA PRO A 180 -4.05 -15.42 24.07
C PRO A 180 -2.68 -15.82 24.63
N GLU A 181 -1.72 -16.19 23.76
CA GLU A 181 -0.37 -16.62 24.13
C GLU A 181 0.59 -15.44 24.40
N GLY A 182 0.07 -14.21 24.36
CA GLY A 182 0.82 -12.99 24.58
C GLY A 182 0.97 -12.13 23.32
N ARG A 183 1.46 -10.90 23.53
CA ARG A 183 1.58 -9.92 22.46
C ARG A 183 2.68 -10.31 21.46
N GLN A 184 2.31 -10.46 20.20
CA GLN A 184 3.24 -10.58 19.08
C GLN A 184 3.63 -9.20 18.55
N SER A 185 4.93 -8.95 18.39
CA SER A 185 5.46 -7.69 17.84
C SER A 185 6.21 -7.99 16.55
N ALA A 186 5.46 -8.13 15.46
CA ALA A 186 5.97 -8.40 14.12
C ALA A 186 6.41 -7.12 13.42
N ARG A 187 7.41 -7.23 12.54
CA ARG A 187 7.87 -6.13 11.68
C ARG A 187 8.13 -6.62 10.27
N GLY A 188 8.03 -5.72 9.31
CA GLY A 188 8.38 -6.01 7.94
C GLY A 188 8.80 -4.74 7.22
N PHE A 189 9.63 -4.88 6.21
CA PHE A 189 9.94 -3.82 5.29
C PHE A 189 10.08 -4.35 3.88
N PHE A 190 9.93 -3.44 2.92
CA PHE A 190 10.39 -3.69 1.58
C PHE A 190 11.11 -2.46 1.03
N VAL A 191 11.96 -2.69 0.05
CA VAL A 191 12.52 -1.66 -0.81
C VAL A 191 12.37 -2.15 -2.25
N GLY A 192 11.79 -1.31 -3.09
CA GLY A 192 11.57 -1.59 -4.49
C GLY A 192 11.97 -0.41 -5.35
N ALA A 193 12.60 -0.70 -6.48
CA ALA A 193 13.05 0.30 -7.43
C ALA A 193 12.63 -0.09 -8.85
N ASP A 194 12.12 0.88 -9.59
CA ASP A 194 11.72 0.75 -10.98
C ASP A 194 12.46 1.77 -11.82
N TYR A 195 12.94 1.34 -12.98
CA TYR A 195 13.64 2.19 -13.94
C TYR A 195 13.05 2.03 -15.34
N ARG A 196 12.70 3.17 -15.95
CA ARG A 196 12.26 3.22 -17.34
C ARG A 196 13.48 3.19 -18.26
N LEU A 197 13.66 2.07 -18.95
CA LEU A 197 14.78 1.82 -19.87
C LEU A 197 14.57 2.50 -21.23
N SER A 198 13.33 2.55 -21.69
CA SER A 198 12.94 3.15 -22.97
C SER A 198 11.46 3.56 -22.95
N ARG A 199 10.93 4.03 -24.09
CA ARG A 199 9.52 4.45 -24.19
C ARG A 199 8.54 3.39 -23.67
N ARG A 200 8.83 2.10 -23.84
CA ARG A 200 7.90 0.99 -23.55
C ARG A 200 8.41 -0.03 -22.53
N TRP A 201 9.65 0.08 -22.08
CA TRP A 201 10.26 -0.92 -21.21
C TRP A 201 10.60 -0.34 -19.84
N TRP A 202 10.20 -1.07 -18.80
CA TRP A 202 10.57 -0.85 -17.42
C TRP A 202 11.25 -2.10 -16.88
N ALA A 203 12.32 -1.91 -16.13
CA ALA A 203 12.93 -2.95 -15.32
C ALA A 203 12.87 -2.54 -13.86
N GLY A 204 12.62 -3.48 -12.98
CA GLY A 204 12.53 -3.21 -11.55
C GLY A 204 13.04 -4.37 -10.71
N GLY A 205 13.15 -4.11 -9.42
CA GLY A 205 13.47 -5.12 -8.43
C GLY A 205 12.90 -4.77 -7.07
N ARG A 206 12.64 -5.79 -6.26
CA ARG A 206 12.13 -5.66 -4.89
C ARG A 206 12.91 -6.59 -3.97
N TYR A 207 13.29 -6.09 -2.81
CA TYR A 207 13.73 -6.88 -1.68
C TYR A 207 12.76 -6.67 -0.52
N GLU A 208 12.38 -7.76 0.14
CA GLU A 208 11.33 -7.75 1.15
C GLU A 208 11.65 -8.69 2.32
N PHE A 209 11.21 -8.29 3.50
CA PHE A 209 11.29 -9.06 4.73
C PHE A 209 10.04 -8.79 5.55
N ALA A 210 9.43 -9.83 6.12
CA ALA A 210 8.39 -9.66 7.11
C ALA A 210 8.37 -10.82 8.11
N ASP A 211 8.21 -10.51 9.39
CA ASP A 211 7.67 -11.45 10.36
C ASP A 211 6.18 -11.71 10.05
N ARG A 212 5.54 -12.70 10.68
CA ARG A 212 4.08 -12.93 10.56
C ARG A 212 3.32 -12.28 11.72
N ALA A 213 2.16 -11.68 11.46
CA ALA A 213 1.38 -10.99 12.49
C ALA A 213 1.02 -11.87 13.69
N ASN A 214 0.72 -13.15 13.45
CA ASN A 214 0.32 -14.10 14.49
C ASN A 214 1.50 -14.80 15.18
N ASP A 215 2.71 -14.76 14.59
CA ASP A 215 3.94 -15.33 15.14
C ASP A 215 5.14 -14.51 14.66
N ALA A 216 5.65 -13.63 15.52
CA ALA A 216 6.77 -12.75 15.19
C ALA A 216 8.12 -13.50 15.06
N SER A 217 8.17 -14.79 15.42
CA SER A 217 9.35 -15.64 15.22
C SER A 217 9.39 -16.24 13.80
N ALA A 218 8.23 -16.37 13.16
CA ALA A 218 8.10 -16.83 11.77
C ALA A 218 8.50 -15.68 10.82
N ARG A 219 9.58 -15.90 10.07
CA ARG A 219 10.20 -14.89 9.20
C ARG A 219 10.19 -15.31 7.75
N ASP A 220 9.68 -14.42 6.91
CA ASP A 220 9.66 -14.57 5.47
C ASP A 220 10.58 -13.52 4.82
N ARG A 221 11.29 -13.90 3.75
CA ARG A 221 12.15 -13.02 2.95
C ARG A 221 11.89 -13.25 1.48
N GLY A 222 11.98 -12.19 0.68
CA GLY A 222 11.77 -12.26 -0.75
C GLY A 222 12.70 -11.34 -1.53
N GLU A 223 12.99 -11.76 -2.74
CA GLU A 223 13.68 -10.99 -3.76
C GLU A 223 12.99 -11.23 -5.10
N ALA A 224 12.74 -10.16 -5.85
CA ALA A 224 12.06 -10.21 -7.14
C ALA A 224 12.72 -9.27 -8.13
N LEU A 225 12.75 -9.69 -9.40
CA LEU A 225 13.13 -8.86 -10.54
C LEU A 225 11.98 -8.83 -11.53
N THR A 226 11.65 -7.63 -12.00
CA THR A 226 10.54 -7.40 -12.94
C THR A 226 11.05 -6.83 -14.25
N LEU A 227 10.43 -7.27 -15.34
CA LEU A 227 10.56 -6.66 -16.65
C LEU A 227 9.15 -6.44 -17.21
N THR A 228 8.80 -5.19 -17.45
CA THR A 228 7.47 -4.78 -17.90
C THR A 228 7.56 -4.11 -19.27
N PHE A 229 6.78 -4.63 -20.21
CA PHE A 229 6.57 -4.08 -21.54
C PHE A 229 5.18 -3.43 -21.63
N TRP A 230 5.12 -2.24 -22.21
CA TRP A 230 3.89 -1.51 -22.50
C TRP A 230 3.67 -1.43 -24.01
N PRO A 231 2.94 -2.40 -24.61
CA PRO A 231 2.63 -2.36 -26.04
C PRO A 231 1.82 -1.10 -26.42
N SER A 232 0.88 -0.72 -25.56
CA SER A 232 0.02 0.46 -25.68
C SER A 232 -0.25 1.09 -24.31
N GLU A 233 -1.02 2.17 -24.27
CA GLU A 233 -1.52 2.78 -23.02
C GLU A 233 -2.63 1.96 -22.34
N PHE A 234 -3.19 0.99 -23.05
CA PHE A 234 -4.29 0.12 -22.59
C PHE A 234 -3.83 -1.30 -22.26
N SER A 235 -2.54 -1.61 -22.41
CA SER A 235 -2.03 -2.96 -22.20
C SER A 235 -0.64 -2.96 -21.59
N GLN A 236 -0.40 -3.97 -20.75
CA GLN A 236 0.87 -4.19 -20.08
C GLN A 236 1.16 -5.69 -20.04
N LEU A 237 2.39 -6.08 -20.38
CA LEU A 237 2.90 -7.43 -20.19
C LEU A 237 4.06 -7.38 -19.21
N ARG A 238 3.99 -8.15 -18.14
CA ARG A 238 5.02 -8.22 -17.09
C ARG A 238 5.51 -9.64 -16.92
N ALA A 239 6.82 -9.78 -16.82
CA ALA A 239 7.46 -10.97 -16.29
C ALA A 239 8.11 -10.63 -14.93
N GLU A 240 7.92 -11.50 -13.95
CA GLU A 240 8.54 -11.39 -12.63
C GLU A 240 9.20 -12.72 -12.27
N GLY A 241 10.51 -12.69 -12.07
CA GLY A 241 11.25 -13.80 -11.47
C GLY A 241 11.46 -13.50 -9.99
N ARG A 242 10.99 -14.38 -9.10
CA ARG A 242 11.11 -14.17 -7.66
C ARG A 242 11.58 -15.41 -6.92
N ARG A 243 12.23 -15.16 -5.78
CA ARG A 243 12.61 -16.17 -4.80
C ARG A 243 12.13 -15.73 -3.43
N ARG A 244 11.32 -16.57 -2.78
CA ARG A 244 10.85 -16.35 -1.41
C ARG A 244 11.31 -17.50 -0.50
N ARG A 245 11.78 -17.15 0.68
CA ARG A 245 12.14 -18.09 1.76
C ARG A 245 11.16 -17.86 2.89
N TYR A 246 10.38 -18.88 3.20
CA TYR A 246 9.35 -18.82 4.22
C TYR A 246 9.81 -19.42 5.54
N ALA A 247 9.17 -18.98 6.61
CA ALA A 247 9.23 -19.66 7.90
C ALA A 247 8.89 -21.15 7.72
N GLY A 248 9.65 -22.03 8.40
CA GLY A 248 9.57 -23.48 8.20
C GLY A 248 10.53 -24.06 7.16
N GLY A 249 11.40 -23.23 6.56
CA GLY A 249 12.50 -23.70 5.70
C GLY A 249 12.13 -23.93 4.24
N VAL A 250 10.90 -23.57 3.85
CA VAL A 250 10.43 -23.68 2.46
C VAL A 250 11.01 -22.54 1.63
N THR A 251 11.56 -22.87 0.45
CA THR A 251 12.02 -21.89 -0.53
C THR A 251 11.23 -22.07 -1.82
N ALA A 252 10.53 -21.03 -2.26
CA ALA A 252 9.85 -20.97 -3.54
C ALA A 252 10.70 -20.17 -4.55
N ASN A 253 10.86 -20.69 -5.75
CA ASN A 253 11.39 -19.96 -6.90
C ASN A 253 10.30 -19.97 -7.97
N GLU A 254 9.85 -18.79 -8.38
CA GLU A 254 8.68 -18.64 -9.22
C GLU A 254 9.01 -17.72 -10.40
N LEU A 255 8.44 -18.05 -11.55
CA LEU A 255 8.39 -17.17 -12.71
C LEU A 255 6.92 -16.89 -13.00
N LEU A 256 6.54 -15.63 -12.84
CA LEU A 256 5.18 -15.15 -13.03
C LEU A 256 5.11 -14.32 -14.31
N VAL A 257 4.03 -14.50 -15.06
CA VAL A 257 3.72 -13.69 -16.23
C VAL A 257 2.33 -13.11 -16.06
N GLN A 258 2.21 -11.80 -16.18
CA GLN A 258 0.95 -11.07 -16.03
C GLN A 258 0.69 -10.26 -17.29
N LEU A 259 -0.47 -10.49 -17.91
CA LEU A 259 -1.02 -9.64 -18.95
C LEU A 259 -2.15 -8.83 -18.35
N GLN A 260 -2.04 -7.51 -18.42
CA GLN A 260 -3.10 -6.59 -18.05
C GLN A 260 -3.58 -5.86 -19.29
N PHE A 261 -4.89 -5.73 -19.42
CA PHE A 261 -5.50 -4.88 -20.43
C PHE A 261 -6.68 -4.14 -19.83
N SER A 262 -6.89 -2.93 -20.30
CA SER A 262 -7.97 -2.07 -19.84
C SER A 262 -8.88 -1.71 -21.00
N ILE A 263 -10.19 -1.76 -20.77
CA ILE A 263 -11.22 -1.48 -21.79
C ILE A 263 -12.12 -0.37 -21.27
N GLY A 264 -12.07 0.80 -21.91
CA GLY A 264 -12.90 1.97 -21.57
C GLY A 264 -12.11 3.29 -21.53
N ALA A 265 -12.80 4.41 -21.32
CA ALA A 265 -12.18 5.72 -21.16
C ALA A 265 -11.54 5.84 -19.77
N HIS A 266 -10.22 5.98 -19.71
CA HIS A 266 -9.51 6.21 -18.44
C HIS A 266 -9.56 7.69 -18.05
N GLY A 267 -10.29 8.01 -16.97
CA GLY A 267 -10.11 9.27 -16.24
C GLY A 267 -8.72 9.33 -15.61
N ALA A 268 -8.11 10.52 -15.60
CA ALA A 268 -6.75 10.72 -15.09
C ALA A 268 -6.59 10.18 -13.66
N HIS A 269 -5.55 9.38 -13.42
CA HIS A 269 -5.16 8.94 -12.08
C HIS A 269 -5.05 10.16 -11.17
N THR A 270 -5.69 10.13 -10.00
CA THR A 270 -5.47 11.13 -8.95
C THR A 270 -4.04 11.01 -8.45
N PHE A 271 -3.25 12.05 -8.72
CA PHE A 271 -1.88 12.25 -8.21
C PHE A 271 -1.90 12.67 -6.74
#